data_AF-A0A9E6MVR4-F1
#
_entry.id   AF-A0A9E6MVR4-F1
#
_cell.length_a   1.000
_cell.length_b   1.000
_cell.length_c   1.000
_cell.angle_alpha   90.00
_cell.angle_beta   90.00
_cell.angle_gamma   90.00
#
_symmetry.space_group_name_H-M   'P 1'
#
loop_
_entity.id
_entity.type
_entity.pdbx_description
1 polymer ?
#
loop_
_entity_poly.entity_id
_entity_poly.type
_entity_poly.pdbx_seq_one_letter_code
_entity_poly.pdbx_strand_id
1 'polypeptide(L)' 'MLGASARIYVFGSRLQDDARGGDLDLLLDSETKLSFLQRACIKLTLESHLGIPVDIVSTQQGAARTAFQAIAHMRGVLL' A
#
# COMPACT_ATOMS: atom_id res chain seq x y z
N MET A 1 13.96 4.03 1.89
CA MET A 1 13.78 4.32 0.45
C MET A 1 13.15 3.10 -0.17
N LEU A 2 11.95 3.22 -0.73
CA LEU A 2 11.38 2.22 -1.64
C LEU A 2 12.31 2.24 -2.87
N GLY A 3 12.95 1.12 -3.23
CA GLY A 3 13.85 1.10 -4.40
C GLY A 3 13.13 1.58 -5.68
N ALA A 4 13.88 2.00 -6.70
CA ALA A 4 13.34 2.60 -7.93
C ALA A 4 12.30 1.71 -8.67
N SER A 5 12.30 0.40 -8.40
CA SER A 5 11.37 -0.58 -8.98
C SER A 5 10.16 -0.90 -8.11
N ALA A 6 9.92 -0.15 -7.03
CA ALA A 6 8.77 -0.37 -6.17
C ALA A 6 7.48 0.00 -6.90
N ARG A 7 6.52 -0.93 -6.92
CA ARG A 7 5.18 -0.72 -7.48
C ARG A 7 4.21 -0.37 -6.36
N ILE A 8 3.35 0.60 -6.60
CA ILE A 8 2.34 1.04 -5.64
C ILE A 8 0.97 0.75 -6.23
N TYR A 9 0.15 0.02 -5.50
CA TYR A 9 -1.23 -0.25 -5.89
C TYR A 9 -2.18 0.37 -4.87
N VAL A 10 -3.24 1.01 -5.35
CA VAL A 10 -4.39 1.37 -4.52
C VAL A 10 -5.39 0.22 -4.57
N PHE A 11 -5.84 -0.24 -3.42
CA PHE A 11 -6.89 -1.24 -3.33
C PHE A 11 -7.97 -0.79 -2.33
N GLY A 12 -8.94 -1.65 -2.02
CA GLY A 12 -9.92 -1.37 -0.99
C GLY A 12 -11.07 -0.45 -1.42
N SER A 13 -11.77 0.07 -0.41
CA SER A 13 -13.07 0.76 -0.55
C SER A 13 -12.99 2.09 -1.32
N ARG A 14 -11.80 2.68 -1.44
CA ARG A 14 -11.56 3.94 -2.16
C ARG A 14 -11.51 3.85 -3.68
N LEU A 15 -11.69 2.68 -4.26
CA LEU A 15 -11.93 2.56 -5.70
C LEU A 15 -13.37 2.98 -6.09
N GLN A 16 -14.20 3.37 -5.12
CA GLN A 16 -15.52 3.94 -5.32
C GLN A 16 -15.53 5.37 -4.74
N ASP A 17 -15.54 6.37 -5.62
CA ASP A 17 -15.50 7.82 -5.29
C ASP A 17 -16.64 8.28 -4.36
N ASP A 18 -17.70 7.47 -4.26
CA ASP A 18 -18.93 7.80 -3.54
C ASP A 18 -18.80 7.64 -2.01
N ALA A 19 -17.78 6.91 -1.53
CA ALA A 19 -17.55 6.63 -0.12
C ALA A 19 -16.72 7.77 0.53
N ARG A 20 -17.37 8.90 0.81
CA ARG A 20 -16.75 10.03 1.52
C ARG A 20 -16.23 9.59 2.91
N GLY A 21 -14.89 9.55 3.08
CA GLY A 21 -14.24 9.58 4.40
C GLY A 21 -13.54 8.32 4.93
N GLY A 22 -13.20 7.34 4.09
CA GLY A 22 -12.48 6.12 4.52
C GLY A 22 -10.96 6.26 4.64
N ASP A 23 -10.27 5.18 5.01
CA ASP A 23 -8.82 4.93 4.96
C ASP A 23 -8.30 4.69 3.52
N LEU A 24 -7.03 5.01 3.23
CA LEU A 24 -6.38 4.73 1.94
C LEU A 24 -5.62 3.41 2.05
N ASP A 25 -6.09 2.36 1.40
CA ASP A 25 -5.36 1.10 1.35
C ASP A 25 -4.32 1.09 0.21
N LEU A 26 -3.05 0.99 0.59
CA LEU A 26 -1.91 0.92 -0.33
C LEU A 26 -1.16 -0.40 -0.21
N LEU A 27 -0.87 -1.01 -1.35
CA LEU A 27 0.04 -2.14 -1.47
C LEU A 27 1.36 -1.63 -2.06
N LEU A 28 2.43 -1.79 -1.30
CA LEU A 28 3.79 -1.50 -1.73
C LEU A 28 4.47 -2.82 -2.10
N ASP A 29 4.76 -3.02 -3.38
CA ASP A 29 5.47 -4.19 -3.89
C ASP A 29 6.91 -3.84 -4.28
N SER A 30 7.85 -4.13 -3.38
CA SER A 30 9.26 -3.74 -3.51
C SER A 30 10.19 -4.94 -3.70
N GLU A 31 11.36 -4.72 -4.28
CA GLU A 31 12.38 -5.77 -4.43
C GLU A 31 12.87 -6.32 -3.08
N THR A 32 12.93 -5.46 -2.07
CA THR A 32 13.31 -5.80 -0.70
C THR A 32 12.13 -5.71 0.23
N LYS A 33 12.12 -6.55 1.27
CA LYS A 33 11.11 -6.47 2.33
C LYS A 33 11.28 -5.18 3.12
N LEU A 34 10.22 -4.39 3.21
CA LEU A 34 10.20 -3.21 4.05
C LEU A 34 10.25 -3.58 5.53
N SER A 35 11.11 -2.89 6.28
CA SER A 35 11.11 -2.99 7.74
C SER A 35 9.85 -2.36 8.33
N PHE A 36 9.53 -2.72 9.57
CA PHE A 36 8.42 -2.13 10.30
C PHE A 36 8.54 -0.59 10.40
N LEU A 37 9.74 -0.10 10.69
CA LEU A 37 10.01 1.34 10.81
C LEU A 37 9.86 2.06 9.46
N GLN A 38 10.32 1.45 8.37
CA GLN A 38 10.14 2.02 7.03
C GLN A 38 8.66 2.15 6.68
N ARG A 39 7.86 1.10 6.95
CA ARG A 39 6.41 1.15 6.73
C ARG A 39 5.73 2.22 7.58
N ALA A 40 6.07 2.32 8.86
CA ALA A 40 5.50 3.31 9.76
C ALA A 40 5.85 4.74 9.30
N CYS A 41 7.09 4.98 8.87
CA CYS A 41 7.52 6.27 8.34
C CYS A 41 6.75 6.65 7.07
N ILE A 42 6.57 5.70 6.13
CA ILE A 42 5.78 5.94 4.91
C ILE A 42 4.32 6.25 5.28
N LYS A 43 3.71 5.48 6.19
CA LYS A 43 2.33 5.70 6.67
C LYS A 43 2.15 7.12 7.20
N LEU A 44 2.95 7.50 8.20
CA LEU A 44 2.88 8.82 8.82
C LEU A 44 3.13 9.95 7.82
N THR A 45 4.07 9.76 6.90
CA THR A 45 4.35 10.75 5.86
C THR A 45 3.12 10.94 4.96
N LEU A 46 2.52 9.86 4.48
CA LEU A 46 1.35 9.94 3.61
C LEU A 46 0.13 10.52 4.33
N GLU A 47 -0.15 10.08 5.56
CA GLU A 47 -1.25 10.63 6.38
C GLU A 47 -1.07 12.13 6.63
N SER A 48 0.15 12.57 6.92
CA SER A 48 0.46 13.99 7.10
C SER A 48 0.26 14.83 5.84
N HIS A 49 0.49 14.29 4.65
CA HIS A 49 0.34 15.03 3.39
C HIS A 49 -1.10 14.99 2.85
N LEU A 50 -1.81 13.87 3.07
CA LEU A 50 -3.15 13.64 2.52
C LEU A 50 -4.27 14.05 3.49
N GLY A 51 -3.98 14.19 4.79
CA GLY A 51 -4.96 14.56 5.82
C GLY A 51 -6.01 13.48 6.11
N ILE A 52 -5.75 12.24 5.71
CA ILE A 52 -6.65 11.10 5.82
C ILE A 52 -5.87 9.85 6.25
N PRO A 53 -6.49 8.88 6.95
CA PRO A 53 -5.82 7.64 7.34
C PRO A 53 -5.30 6.86 6.13
N VAL A 54 -4.15 6.19 6.28
CA VAL A 54 -3.53 5.36 5.24
C VAL A 54 -3.10 4.03 5.84
N ASP A 55 -3.52 2.93 5.22
CA ASP A 55 -3.11 1.58 5.59
C ASP A 55 -2.17 0.99 4.55
N ILE A 56 -1.03 0.48 5.03
CA ILE A 56 0.06 -0.01 4.18
C ILE A 56 0.23 -1.51 4.36
N VAL A 57 -0.01 -2.23 3.27
CA VAL A 57 0.42 -3.60 3.06
C VAL A 57 1.70 -3.58 2.24
N SER A 58 2.67 -4.40 2.61
CA SER A 58 3.94 -4.52 1.87
C SER A 58 4.15 -5.95 1.40
N THR A 59 4.56 -6.14 0.15
CA THR A 59 5.07 -7.40 -0.38
C THR A 59 6.51 -7.24 -0.84
N GLN A 60 7.19 -8.38 -0.94
CA GLN A 60 8.48 -8.47 -1.59
C GLN A 60 8.31 -9.20 -2.92
N GLN A 61 8.85 -8.64 -3.99
CA GLN A 61 8.81 -9.28 -5.31
C GLN A 61 9.47 -10.66 -5.27
N GLY A 62 8.79 -11.65 -5.85
CA GLY A 62 9.25 -13.05 -5.85
C GLY A 62 8.98 -13.82 -4.55
N ALA A 63 8.55 -13.15 -3.46
CA ALA A 63 8.15 -13.85 -2.24
C ALA A 63 6.70 -14.35 -2.33
N ALA A 64 6.41 -15.44 -1.62
CA ALA A 64 5.04 -15.93 -1.48
C ALA A 64 4.16 -14.88 -0.79
N ARG A 65 3.01 -14.56 -1.40
CA ARG A 65 2.03 -13.63 -0.83
C ARG A 65 1.06 -14.39 0.08
N THR A 66 0.66 -13.77 1.19
CA THR A 66 -0.49 -14.24 1.97
C THR A 66 -1.77 -14.10 1.14
N ALA A 67 -2.85 -14.80 1.53
CA ALA A 67 -4.14 -14.70 0.85
C ALA A 67 -4.61 -13.23 0.72
N PHE A 68 -4.46 -12.44 1.79
CA PHE A 68 -4.81 -11.03 1.78
C PHE A 68 -3.94 -10.20 0.81
N GLN A 69 -2.62 -10.41 0.82
CA GLN A 69 -1.70 -9.74 -0.11
C GLN A 69 -1.98 -10.11 -1.57
N ALA A 70 -2.35 -11.36 -1.84
CA ALA A 70 -2.73 -11.81 -3.18
C ALA A 70 -4.01 -11.12 -3.67
N ILE A 71 -5.03 -11.00 -2.81
CA ILE A 71 -6.28 -10.29 -3.11
C ILE A 71 -6.00 -8.80 -3.35
N ALA A 72 -5.20 -8.16 -2.49
CA ALA A 72 -4.82 -6.75 -2.63
C ALA A 72 -4.07 -6.49 -3.95
N HIS A 73 -3.14 -7.37 -4.32
CA HIS A 73 -2.42 -7.26 -5.59
C HIS A 73 -3.33 -7.51 -6.81
N MET A 74 -4.26 -8.47 -6.72
CA MET A 74 -5.16 -8.83 -7.83
C MET A 74 -6.22 -7.75 -8.10
N ARG A 75 -6.75 -7.13 -7.03
CA ARG A 75 -7.80 -6.11 -7.13
C ARG A 75 -7.25 -4.68 -7.15
N GLY A 76 -5.98 -4.52 -6.83
CA GLY A 76 -5.33 -3.22 -6.77
C GLY A 76 -5.14 -2.61 -8.16
N VAL A 77 -5.33 -1.30 -8.24
CA VAL A 77 -5.01 -0.49 -9.42
C VAL A 77 -3.60 0.06 -9.24
N LEU A 78 -2.73 -0.18 -10.23
CA LEU A 78 -1.37 0.35 -10.24
C LEU A 78 -1.42 1.88 -10.39
N LEU A 79 -0.70 2.59 -9.52
CA LEU A 79 -0.45 4.03 -9.62
C LEU A 79 0.76 4.34 -10.50
#